data_AF-A0A6N0P0D5-F1
#
_entry.id   AF-A0A6N0P0D5-F1
#
_cell.length_a   1.000
_cell.length_b   1.000
_cell.length_c   1.000
_cell.angle_alpha   90.00
_cell.angle_beta   90.00
_cell.angle_gamma   90.00
#
_symmetry.space_group_name_H-M   'P 1'
#
loop_
_entity.id
_entity.type
_entity.pdbx_description
1 polymer ?
#
loop_
_entity_poly.entity_id
_entity_poly.type
_entity_poly.pdbx_seq_one_letter_code
_entity_poly.pdbx_strand_id
1 'polypeptide(L)'
;MDSTEDLIKELESKDREIKHEAWLKVERLVESGDLKLLLSLLCFRDHGTRYRAWNLLAKYLHSISNDELRDKVNCLLEMLKDDDVNVRRLVWYSTLPQLHHLLDPAKVRELKRYCLEVMEGDWKELLEETCRDV
;
A
#
# COMPACT_ATOMS: atom_id res chain seq x y z
N MET A 1 16.54 -18.18 16.81
CA MET A 1 15.26 -17.51 16.52
C MET A 1 15.49 -16.72 15.25
N ASP A 2 14.70 -17.01 14.22
CA ASP A 2 14.75 -16.25 12.97
C ASP A 2 14.18 -14.86 13.25
N SER A 3 15.03 -13.84 13.20
CA SER A 3 14.69 -12.44 13.51
C SER A 3 13.60 -11.88 12.59
N THR A 4 13.36 -12.54 11.46
CA THR A 4 12.31 -12.20 10.50
C THR A 4 10.95 -12.71 10.96
N GLU A 5 10.85 -13.97 11.40
CA GLU A 5 9.59 -14.55 11.88
C GLU A 5 9.02 -13.78 13.08
N ASP A 6 9.88 -13.34 13.99
CA ASP A 6 9.47 -12.54 15.14
C ASP A 6 8.96 -11.16 14.71
N LEU A 7 9.64 -10.52 13.76
CA LEU A 7 9.20 -9.24 13.20
C LEU A 7 7.82 -9.36 12.51
N ILE A 8 7.59 -10.43 11.76
CA ILE A 8 6.29 -10.69 11.11
C ILE A 8 5.17 -10.82 12.14
N LYS A 9 5.41 -11.54 13.24
CA LYS A 9 4.44 -11.65 14.35
C LYS A 9 4.15 -10.31 15.00
N GLU A 10 5.17 -9.49 15.22
CA GLU A 10 5.01 -8.15 15.81
C GLU A 10 4.19 -7.23 14.88
N LEU A 11 4.40 -7.31 13.56
CA LEU A 11 3.62 -6.59 12.54
C LEU A 11 2.15 -7.03 12.46
N GLU A 12 1.80 -8.16 13.06
CA GLU A 12 0.42 -8.68 13.15
C GLU A 12 -0.22 -8.40 14.51
N SER A 13 0.56 -7.82 15.43
CA SER A 13 0.07 -7.51 16.76
C SER A 13 -1.14 -6.58 16.69
N LYS A 14 -2.11 -6.85 17.57
CA LYS A 14 -3.21 -5.93 17.85
C LYS A 14 -2.80 -4.81 18.81
N ASP A 15 -1.70 -5.00 19.52
CA ASP A 15 -1.09 -3.96 20.33
C ASP A 15 -0.44 -2.92 19.40
N ARG A 16 -0.91 -1.68 19.49
CA ARG A 16 -0.47 -0.58 18.62
C ARG A 16 0.99 -0.21 18.84
N GLU A 17 1.48 -0.30 20.08
CA GLU A 17 2.87 0.03 20.41
C GLU A 17 3.82 -1.03 19.87
N ILE A 18 3.49 -2.31 20.06
CA ILE A 18 4.27 -3.42 19.48
C ILE A 18 4.33 -3.30 17.96
N LYS A 19 3.19 -3.06 17.31
CA LYS A 19 3.12 -2.89 15.85
C LYS A 19 3.88 -1.62 15.40
N HIS A 20 3.85 -0.54 16.18
CA HIS A 20 4.59 0.68 15.90
C HIS A 20 6.10 0.42 15.92
N GLU A 21 6.62 -0.20 16.98
CA GLU A 21 8.04 -0.55 17.11
C GLU A 21 8.52 -1.50 16.00
N ALA A 22 7.68 -2.47 15.65
CA ALA A 22 7.95 -3.37 14.52
C ALA A 22 8.12 -2.58 13.21
N TRP A 23 7.26 -1.59 12.98
CA TRP A 23 7.36 -0.72 11.82
C TRP A 23 8.61 0.17 11.83
N LEU A 24 9.02 0.69 12.98
CA LEU A 24 10.30 1.42 13.09
C LEU A 24 11.49 0.51 12.73
N LYS A 25 11.41 -0.77 13.08
CA LYS A 25 12.43 -1.76 12.69
C LYS A 25 12.39 -2.04 11.18
N VAL A 26 11.21 -2.18 10.57
CA VAL A 26 11.06 -2.30 9.11
C VAL A 26 11.68 -1.11 8.40
N GLU A 27 11.34 0.12 8.81
CA GLU A 27 11.84 1.35 8.20
C GLU A 27 13.38 1.39 8.24
N ARG A 28 14.00 1.09 9.39
CA ARG A 28 15.46 1.00 9.51
C ARG A 28 16.09 -0.06 8.59
N LEU A 29 15.47 -1.23 8.46
CA LEU A 29 15.97 -2.30 7.59
C LEU A 29 15.88 -1.91 6.10
N VAL A 30 14.76 -1.31 5.69
CA VAL A 30 14.56 -0.82 4.32
C VAL A 30 15.52 0.32 4.00
N GLU A 31 15.72 1.26 4.92
CA GLU A 31 16.72 2.34 4.79
C GLU A 31 18.15 1.80 4.65
N SER A 32 18.44 0.67 5.30
CA SER A 32 19.73 -0.02 5.16
C SER A 32 19.87 -0.85 3.85
N GLY A 33 18.81 -0.92 3.04
CA GLY A 33 18.81 -1.56 1.73
C GLY A 33 18.03 -2.87 1.63
N ASP A 34 17.32 -3.31 2.67
CA ASP A 34 16.49 -4.53 2.62
C ASP A 34 15.15 -4.29 1.91
N LEU A 35 15.21 -4.04 0.61
CA LEU A 35 14.02 -3.85 -0.23
C LEU A 35 13.23 -5.16 -0.44
N LYS A 36 13.84 -6.32 -0.21
CA LYS A 36 13.16 -7.62 -0.28
C LYS A 36 12.15 -7.77 0.84
N LEU A 37 12.50 -7.33 2.06
CA LEU A 37 11.54 -7.23 3.15
C LEU A 37 10.35 -6.36 2.75
N LEU A 38 10.60 -5.16 2.20
CA LEU A 38 9.54 -4.25 1.75
C LEU A 38 8.60 -4.91 0.72
N LEU A 39 9.17 -5.55 -0.31
CA LEU A 39 8.40 -6.28 -1.34
C LEU A 39 7.54 -7.41 -0.74
N SER A 40 8.02 -8.07 0.33
CA SER A 40 7.25 -9.11 1.02
C SER A 40 6.00 -8.54 1.72
N LEU A 41 6.06 -7.28 2.18
CA LEU A 41 4.99 -6.62 2.93
C LEU A 41 3.90 -5.99 2.05
N LEU A 42 4.14 -5.82 0.74
CA LEU A 42 3.15 -5.27 -0.20
C LEU A 42 1.88 -6.13 -0.36
N CYS A 43 1.96 -7.40 0.01
CA CYS A 43 0.84 -8.34 0.03
C CYS A 43 0.54 -8.84 1.44
N PHE A 44 0.93 -8.10 2.47
CA PHE A 44 0.76 -8.54 3.84
C PHE A 44 -0.71 -8.75 4.21
N ARG A 45 -1.01 -9.71 5.07
CA ARG A 45 -2.40 -10.09 5.40
C ARG A 45 -3.17 -8.99 6.13
N ASP A 46 -2.49 -8.24 6.98
CA ASP A 46 -3.06 -7.07 7.67
C ASP A 46 -3.11 -5.88 6.71
N HIS A 47 -4.29 -5.28 6.57
CA HIS A 47 -4.56 -4.22 5.60
C HIS A 47 -3.79 -2.93 5.95
N GLY A 48 -3.66 -2.60 7.24
CA GLY A 48 -2.90 -1.44 7.70
C GLY A 48 -1.40 -1.60 7.48
N THR A 49 -0.87 -2.80 7.72
CA THR A 49 0.52 -3.12 7.39
C THR A 49 0.73 -3.09 5.86
N ARG A 50 -0.18 -3.65 5.09
CA ARG A 50 -0.11 -3.59 3.61
C ARG A 50 -0.09 -2.15 3.12
N TYR A 51 -1.02 -1.31 3.57
CA TYR A 51 -1.08 0.11 3.22
C TYR A 51 0.22 0.85 3.57
N ARG A 52 0.74 0.65 4.78
CA ARG A 52 1.98 1.31 5.21
C ARG A 52 3.19 0.85 4.39
N ALA A 53 3.22 -0.41 3.93
CA ALA A 53 4.25 -0.90 3.01
C ALA A 53 4.18 -0.20 1.64
N TRP A 54 2.99 -0.08 1.06
CA TRP A 54 2.82 0.63 -0.22
C TRP A 54 3.17 2.12 -0.13
N ASN A 55 2.84 2.78 0.98
CA ASN A 55 3.29 4.15 1.22
C ASN A 55 4.81 4.27 1.39
N LEU A 56 5.45 3.30 2.04
CA LEU A 56 6.90 3.28 2.17
C LEU A 56 7.57 3.08 0.81
N LEU A 57 7.00 2.20 -0.04
CA LEU A 57 7.48 1.93 -1.40
C LEU A 57 7.62 3.19 -2.26
N ALA A 58 6.73 4.18 -2.10
CA ALA A 58 6.81 5.46 -2.80
C ALA A 58 8.22 6.09 -2.76
N LYS A 59 8.91 5.97 -1.62
CA LYS A 59 10.27 6.51 -1.43
C LYS A 59 11.36 5.75 -2.17
N TYR A 60 11.08 4.52 -2.61
CA TYR A 60 12.04 3.57 -3.18
C TYR A 60 11.66 3.11 -4.58
N LEU A 61 10.68 3.75 -5.25
CA LEU A 61 10.25 3.38 -6.60
C LEU A 61 11.39 3.40 -7.62
N HIS A 62 12.38 4.29 -7.45
CA HIS A 62 13.55 4.34 -8.33
C HIS A 62 14.57 3.21 -8.08
N SER A 63 14.45 2.50 -6.96
CA SER A 63 15.37 1.43 -6.54
C SER A 63 14.79 0.02 -6.76
N ILE A 64 13.55 -0.08 -7.23
CA ILE A 64 12.84 -1.34 -7.45
C ILE A 64 12.38 -1.38 -8.91
N SER A 65 12.56 -2.53 -9.56
CA SER A 65 12.15 -2.68 -10.96
C SER A 65 10.63 -2.88 -11.09
N ASN A 66 10.08 -2.47 -12.23
CA ASN A 66 8.66 -2.70 -12.54
C ASN A 66 8.30 -4.19 -12.55
N ASP A 67 9.24 -5.08 -12.92
CA ASP A 67 9.02 -6.52 -12.93
C ASP A 67 8.86 -7.08 -11.51
N GLU A 68 9.63 -6.58 -10.53
CA GLU A 68 9.48 -6.97 -9.11
C GLU A 68 8.12 -6.54 -8.53
N LEU A 69 7.54 -5.45 -9.04
CA LEU A 69 6.24 -4.94 -8.61
C LEU A 69 5.06 -5.60 -9.34
N ARG A 70 5.28 -6.15 -10.54
CA ARG A 70 4.21 -6.74 -11.36
C ARG A 70 3.47 -7.85 -10.63
N ASP A 71 4.17 -8.68 -9.88
CA ASP A 71 3.57 -9.77 -9.09
C ASP A 71 2.79 -9.29 -7.86
N LYS A 72 2.93 -8.01 -7.49
CA LYS A 72 2.27 -7.40 -6.33
C LYS A 72 1.06 -6.54 -6.71
N VAL A 73 0.86 -6.28 -8.01
CA VAL A 73 -0.25 -5.46 -8.54
C VAL A 73 -1.61 -5.91 -8.03
N ASN A 74 -1.88 -7.22 -7.96
CA ASN A 74 -3.16 -7.71 -7.44
C ASN A 74 -3.40 -7.27 -5.99
N CYS A 75 -2.37 -7.22 -5.15
CA CYS A 75 -2.49 -6.77 -3.76
C CYS A 75 -2.82 -5.28 -3.66
N LEU A 76 -2.32 -4.45 -4.60
CA LEU A 76 -2.72 -3.05 -4.73
C LEU A 76 -4.18 -2.92 -5.20
N LEU A 77 -4.61 -3.72 -6.19
CA LEU A 77 -6.00 -3.73 -6.64
C LEU A 77 -6.96 -4.10 -5.51
N GLU A 78 -6.59 -5.03 -4.62
CA GLU A 78 -7.39 -5.35 -3.43
C GLU A 78 -7.52 -4.15 -2.48
N MET A 79 -6.46 -3.35 -2.29
CA MET A 79 -6.52 -2.17 -1.44
C MET A 79 -7.39 -1.03 -2.00
N LEU A 80 -7.50 -0.90 -3.34
CA LEU A 80 -8.40 0.08 -3.96
C LEU A 80 -9.88 -0.18 -3.66
N LYS A 81 -10.21 -1.40 -3.26
CA LYS A 81 -11.55 -1.85 -2.86
C LYS A 81 -11.59 -2.39 -1.41
N ASP A 82 -10.63 -1.99 -0.58
CA ASP A 82 -10.56 -2.39 0.83
C ASP A 82 -11.85 -2.03 1.56
N ASP A 83 -12.28 -2.79 2.58
CA ASP A 83 -13.49 -2.45 3.32
C ASP A 83 -13.31 -1.18 4.20
N ASP A 84 -12.09 -0.87 4.62
CA ASP A 84 -11.78 0.36 5.36
C ASP A 84 -11.74 1.57 4.42
N VAL A 85 -12.72 2.47 4.58
CA VAL A 85 -12.87 3.70 3.80
C VAL A 85 -11.63 4.60 3.86
N ASN A 86 -10.93 4.63 5.00
CA ASN A 86 -9.73 5.45 5.15
C ASN A 86 -8.56 4.84 4.39
N VAL A 87 -8.42 3.52 4.42
CA VAL A 87 -7.43 2.81 3.59
C VAL A 87 -7.70 3.08 2.12
N ARG A 88 -8.96 2.91 1.65
CA ARG A 88 -9.32 3.21 0.26
C ARG A 88 -8.95 4.65 -0.12
N ARG A 89 -9.37 5.64 0.66
CA ARG A 89 -9.07 7.07 0.43
C ARG A 89 -7.58 7.30 0.22
N LEU A 90 -6.77 6.80 1.13
CA LEU A 90 -5.34 6.99 1.10
C LEU A 90 -4.72 6.28 -0.11
N VAL A 91 -5.16 5.07 -0.43
CA VAL A 91 -4.63 4.32 -1.57
C VAL A 91 -4.98 5.00 -2.89
N TRP A 92 -6.22 5.45 -3.07
CA TRP A 92 -6.62 6.22 -4.25
C TRP A 92 -5.86 7.54 -4.36
N TYR A 93 -5.66 8.27 -3.25
CA TYR A 93 -5.02 9.59 -3.27
C TYR A 93 -3.49 9.55 -3.36
N SER A 94 -2.83 8.75 -2.52
CA SER A 94 -1.37 8.77 -2.38
C SER A 94 -0.67 7.69 -3.17
N THR A 95 -1.26 6.49 -3.25
CA THR A 95 -0.56 5.29 -3.72
C THR A 95 -0.77 5.08 -5.22
N LEU A 96 -2.02 5.12 -5.68
CA LEU A 96 -2.38 4.87 -7.06
C LEU A 96 -1.67 5.82 -8.05
N PRO A 97 -1.59 7.15 -7.83
CA PRO A 97 -0.98 8.04 -8.82
C PRO A 97 0.47 7.67 -9.15
N GLN A 98 1.20 7.13 -8.17
CA GLN A 98 2.60 6.73 -8.34
C GLN A 98 2.77 5.40 -9.08
N LEU A 99 1.75 4.55 -9.04
CA LEU A 99 1.81 3.15 -9.49
C LEU A 99 0.84 2.84 -10.64
N HIS A 100 0.03 3.81 -11.08
CA HIS A 100 -0.99 3.62 -12.11
C HIS A 100 -0.43 3.01 -13.41
N HIS A 101 0.81 3.37 -13.76
CA HIS A 101 1.52 2.87 -14.94
C HIS A 101 1.83 1.36 -14.89
N LEU A 102 1.76 0.73 -13.71
CA LEU A 102 1.92 -0.72 -13.51
C LEU A 102 0.61 -1.48 -13.63
N LEU A 103 -0.53 -0.78 -13.59
CA LEU A 103 -1.85 -1.38 -13.58
C LEU A 103 -2.42 -1.46 -14.99
N ASP A 104 -3.21 -2.51 -15.25
CA ASP A 104 -4.09 -2.55 -16.41
C ASP A 104 -5.19 -1.51 -16.24
N PRO A 105 -5.26 -0.45 -17.08
CA PRO A 105 -6.27 0.58 -16.96
C PRO A 105 -7.69 0.01 -16.91
N ALA A 106 -8.00 -1.05 -17.69
CA ALA A 106 -9.33 -1.65 -17.70
C ALA A 106 -9.74 -2.17 -16.33
N LYS A 107 -8.81 -2.82 -15.59
CA LYS A 107 -9.07 -3.30 -14.23
C LYS A 107 -9.31 -2.16 -13.26
N VAL A 108 -8.56 -1.06 -13.37
CA VAL A 108 -8.77 0.10 -12.48
C VAL A 108 -10.13 0.74 -12.74
N ARG A 109 -10.59 0.80 -14.01
CA ARG A 109 -11.92 1.31 -14.38
C ARG A 109 -13.07 0.52 -13.75
N GLU A 110 -12.94 -0.80 -13.65
CA GLU A 110 -13.93 -1.65 -12.96
C GLU A 110 -14.08 -1.28 -11.48
N LEU A 111 -13.04 -0.68 -10.88
CA LEU A 111 -13.03 -0.24 -9.49
C LEU A 111 -13.50 1.19 -9.29
N LYS A 112 -13.88 1.92 -10.35
CA LYS A 112 -14.30 3.34 -10.29
C LYS A 112 -15.35 3.62 -9.22
N ARG A 113 -16.29 2.69 -9.00
CA ARG A 113 -17.32 2.82 -7.94
C ARG A 113 -16.70 3.06 -6.56
N TYR A 114 -15.61 2.37 -6.24
CA TYR A 114 -14.95 2.48 -4.94
C TYR A 114 -14.24 3.82 -4.77
N CYS A 115 -13.78 4.42 -5.87
CA CYS A 115 -13.24 5.78 -5.88
C CYS A 115 -14.36 6.79 -5.60
N LEU A 116 -15.49 6.67 -6.30
CA LEU A 116 -16.63 7.58 -6.12
C LEU A 116 -17.23 7.53 -4.71
N GLU A 117 -17.29 6.34 -4.10
CA GLU A 117 -17.75 6.14 -2.72
C GLU A 117 -16.91 6.90 -1.68
N VAL A 118 -15.64 7.16 -1.97
CA VAL A 118 -14.74 7.83 -1.03
C VAL A 118 -14.60 9.34 -1.27
N MET A 119 -15.15 9.85 -2.38
CA MET A 119 -15.17 11.26 -2.78
C MET A 119 -16.21 12.08 -2.01
N GLU A 120 -16.07 12.15 -0.68
CA GLU A 120 -16.95 12.93 0.19
C GLU A 120 -16.16 13.89 1.08
N GLY A 121 -16.76 15.04 1.39
CA GLY A 121 -16.13 16.07 2.23
C GLY A 121 -14.80 16.55 1.64
N ASP A 122 -13.78 16.66 2.49
CA ASP A 122 -12.44 17.14 2.13
C ASP A 122 -11.72 16.26 1.10
N TRP A 123 -12.17 15.01 0.91
CA TRP A 123 -11.58 14.09 -0.06
C TRP A 123 -12.04 14.33 -1.49
N LYS A 124 -13.16 15.04 -1.68
CA LYS A 124 -13.74 15.22 -3.01
C LYS A 124 -12.75 15.92 -3.94
N GLU A 125 -12.20 17.06 -3.53
CA GLU A 125 -11.26 17.83 -4.35
C GLU A 125 -9.95 17.05 -4.59
N LEU A 126 -9.47 16.33 -3.57
CA LEU A 126 -8.22 15.55 -3.62
C LEU A 126 -8.30 14.36 -4.58
N LEU A 127 -9.48 13.76 -4.71
CA LEU A 127 -9.69 12.54 -5.49
C LEU A 127 -10.35 12.79 -6.84
N GLU A 128 -10.87 13.99 -7.11
CA GLU A 128 -11.64 14.28 -8.31
C GLU A 128 -10.85 13.99 -9.60
N GLU A 129 -9.60 14.41 -9.67
CA GLU A 129 -8.75 14.14 -10.83
C GLU A 129 -8.48 12.64 -10.98
N THR A 130 -8.07 11.99 -9.88
CA THR A 130 -7.76 10.55 -9.89
C THR A 130 -8.98 9.71 -10.31
N CYS A 131 -10.17 9.97 -9.74
CA CYS A 131 -11.38 9.21 -10.08
C CYS A 131 -11.94 9.54 -11.48
N ARG A 132 -11.57 10.69 -12.06
CA ARG A 132 -11.97 11.08 -13.42
C ARG A 132 -11.15 10.35 -14.47
N ASP A 133 -9.84 10.25 -14.24
CA ASP A 133 -8.87 9.67 -15.18
C ASP A 133 -8.89 8.13 -15.20
N VAL A 134 -9.55 7.54 -14.21
CA VAL A 134 -9.90 6.12 -14.14
C VAL A 134 -11.28 5.93 -14.76
#